data_AF-A0A947CRZ6-F1
#
_entry.id   AF-A0A947CRZ6-F1
#
_cell.length_a   1.000
_cell.length_b   1.000
_cell.length_c   1.000
_cell.angle_alpha   90.00
_cell.angle_beta   90.00
_cell.angle_gamma   90.00
#
_symmetry.space_group_name_H-M   'P 1'
#
loop_
_entity.id
_entity.type
_entity.pdbx_description
1 polymer ?
#
loop_
_entity_poly.entity_id
_entity_poly.type
_entity_poly.pdbx_seq_one_letter_code
_entity_poly.pdbx_strand_id
1 'polypeptide(L)'
;MRVLGLVAVTLTLSACSFDTSASLLPGGDSSDAPSDAAPGQPDADPAEPDPDPDPDPVPMEPAFTFRMNLGGAQFTGSDYPGTWLADDGTCSGNQYSDFDAVNGTVDDTLFQSNRYSDPINCTIGGGTLTTGDYTVTLLFGEIFRGGCDNDNGSREFDVSAEGILFLDDFDAVVANGGCVLGSGTPTSQTFTVAVGDGTLNIVADGNSTNAMLSAVEVVSVAQVPVITGSAE
;
A
#
# COMPACT_ATOMS: atom_id res chain seq x y z
N MET A 1 36.40 -13.69 13.36
CA MET A 1 35.40 -14.73 13.06
C MET A 1 34.39 -14.85 14.20
N ARG A 2 33.17 -14.33 14.00
CA ARG A 2 32.01 -14.69 14.82
C ARG A 2 30.88 -15.05 13.87
N VAL A 3 30.46 -16.30 13.93
CA VAL A 3 29.36 -16.88 13.13
C VAL A 3 28.16 -16.96 14.07
N LEU A 4 27.14 -16.14 13.79
CA LEU A 4 25.75 -16.30 14.25
C LEU A 4 24.95 -16.28 12.94
N GLY A 5 24.08 -17.22 12.56
CA GLY A 5 23.27 -18.17 13.30
C GLY A 5 21.91 -18.15 12.61
N LEU A 6 21.83 -18.78 11.44
CA LEU A 6 20.66 -18.74 10.54
C LEU A 6 19.54 -19.62 11.14
N VAL A 7 18.43 -19.00 11.56
CA VAL A 7 17.23 -19.71 12.01
C VAL A 7 16.30 -19.85 10.81
N ALA A 8 16.18 -21.07 10.28
CA ALA A 8 15.23 -21.40 9.23
C ALA A 8 13.86 -21.72 9.85
N VAL A 9 12.84 -20.96 9.48
CA VAL A 9 11.44 -21.23 9.85
C VAL A 9 10.83 -22.08 8.74
N THR A 10 10.55 -23.35 9.04
CA THR A 10 9.83 -24.27 8.16
C THR A 10 8.33 -24.09 8.33
N LEU A 11 7.64 -23.69 7.25
CA LEU A 11 6.18 -23.60 7.18
C LEU A 11 5.63 -24.88 6.53
N THR A 12 4.88 -25.69 7.27
CA THR A 12 4.18 -26.87 6.73
C THR A 12 2.78 -26.50 6.29
N LEU A 13 2.49 -26.61 4.99
CA LEU A 13 1.12 -26.52 4.46
C LEU A 13 0.46 -27.90 4.54
N SER A 14 -0.70 -27.97 5.21
CA SER A 14 -1.57 -29.14 5.24
C SER A 14 -2.62 -29.01 4.14
N ALA A 15 -2.60 -29.92 3.16
CA ALA A 15 -3.62 -30.01 2.11
C ALA A 15 -4.77 -30.91 2.58
N CYS A 16 -6.01 -30.42 2.51
CA CYS A 16 -7.20 -31.25 2.69
C CYS A 16 -7.68 -31.75 1.33
N SER A 17 -7.79 -33.07 1.17
CA SER A 17 -8.35 -33.74 0.00
C SER A 17 -9.87 -33.92 0.18
N PHE A 18 -10.65 -33.68 -0.88
CA PHE A 18 -12.06 -34.05 -0.93
C PHE A 18 -12.23 -35.39 -1.65
N ASP A 19 -12.92 -36.31 -0.97
CA ASP A 19 -13.28 -37.65 -1.43
C ASP A 19 -14.61 -37.57 -2.21
N THR A 20 -14.57 -37.93 -3.49
CA THR A 20 -15.77 -38.11 -4.32
C THR A 20 -16.04 -39.59 -4.46
N SER A 21 -16.97 -40.10 -3.65
CA SER A 21 -17.46 -41.47 -3.78
C SER A 21 -18.76 -41.50 -4.60
N ALA A 22 -18.68 -42.04 -5.82
CA ALA A 22 -19.82 -42.38 -6.66
C ALA A 22 -20.32 -43.80 -6.32
N SER A 23 -21.62 -43.97 -6.08
CA SER A 23 -22.26 -45.27 -5.87
C SER A 23 -23.17 -45.63 -7.04
N LEU A 24 -22.75 -46.60 -7.84
CA LEU A 24 -23.57 -47.40 -8.76
C LEU A 24 -24.31 -48.49 -7.97
N LEU A 25 -25.49 -48.92 -8.42
CA LEU A 25 -25.93 -50.32 -8.62
C LEU A 25 -27.45 -50.43 -8.96
N PRO A 26 -27.95 -51.58 -9.49
CA PRO A 26 -28.78 -51.59 -10.71
C PRO A 26 -30.19 -52.21 -10.56
N GLY A 27 -31.02 -52.00 -11.61
CA GLY A 27 -31.84 -53.00 -12.31
C GLY A 27 -33.07 -53.64 -11.61
N GLY A 28 -34.24 -53.53 -12.23
CA GLY A 28 -35.41 -54.36 -11.92
C GLY A 28 -36.59 -54.08 -12.85
N ASP A 29 -36.92 -55.06 -13.68
CA ASP A 29 -37.99 -55.11 -14.69
C ASP A 29 -39.36 -55.51 -14.11
N SER A 30 -40.43 -55.18 -14.86
CA SER A 30 -41.69 -55.95 -15.08
C SER A 30 -43.01 -55.16 -14.90
N SER A 31 -43.66 -54.97 -16.05
CA SER A 31 -45.10 -55.11 -16.40
C SER A 31 -46.18 -55.01 -15.32
N ASP A 32 -47.14 -54.11 -15.50
CA ASP A 32 -48.54 -54.41 -15.88
C ASP A 32 -49.39 -53.13 -15.91
N ALA A 33 -50.30 -53.01 -16.88
CA ALA A 33 -51.40 -52.03 -16.87
C ALA A 33 -52.71 -52.80 -16.70
N PRO A 34 -53.71 -52.25 -15.99
CA PRO A 34 -54.72 -51.52 -16.77
C PRO A 34 -55.36 -50.31 -16.08
N SER A 35 -55.82 -49.42 -16.96
CA SER A 35 -56.88 -48.41 -16.87
C SER A 35 -57.83 -48.49 -15.66
N ASP A 36 -57.84 -47.42 -14.84
CA ASP A 36 -59.03 -47.00 -14.09
C ASP A 36 -59.07 -45.46 -13.97
N ALA A 37 -60.29 -44.91 -13.93
CA ALA A 37 -60.60 -43.50 -14.11
C ALA A 37 -60.69 -42.71 -12.78
N ALA A 38 -60.41 -41.39 -12.90
CA ALA A 38 -60.69 -40.28 -11.97
C ALA A 38 -59.72 -40.08 -10.77
N PRO A 39 -59.65 -38.92 -10.10
CA PRO A 39 -60.17 -37.56 -10.37
C PRO A 39 -59.07 -36.45 -10.30
N GLY A 40 -59.37 -35.25 -10.81
CA GLY A 40 -58.73 -33.98 -10.40
C GLY A 40 -57.22 -33.84 -10.60
N GLN A 41 -56.82 -33.04 -11.58
CA GLN A 41 -55.44 -32.55 -11.69
C GLN A 41 -55.03 -31.88 -10.35
N PRO A 42 -53.94 -32.30 -9.69
CA PRO A 42 -53.43 -31.56 -8.54
C PRO A 42 -53.09 -30.16 -9.03
N ASP A 43 -53.59 -29.14 -8.32
CA ASP A 43 -53.24 -27.75 -8.56
C ASP A 43 -51.71 -27.65 -8.68
N ALA A 44 -51.24 -27.06 -9.77
CA ALA A 44 -49.83 -26.83 -9.98
C ALA A 44 -49.29 -26.09 -8.73
N ASP A 45 -48.29 -26.68 -8.09
CA ASP A 45 -47.52 -26.04 -7.03
C ASP A 45 -47.13 -24.64 -7.54
N PRO A 46 -47.39 -23.55 -6.79
CA PRO A 46 -46.92 -22.23 -7.18
C PRO A 46 -45.42 -22.35 -7.41
N ALA A 47 -44.96 -22.05 -8.62
CA ALA A 47 -43.54 -22.05 -8.92
C ALA A 47 -42.83 -21.26 -7.81
N GLU A 48 -41.87 -21.89 -7.13
CA GLU A 48 -41.02 -21.19 -6.19
C GLU A 48 -40.44 -19.97 -6.92
N PRO A 49 -40.40 -18.79 -6.30
CA PRO A 49 -39.78 -17.62 -6.93
C PRO A 49 -38.38 -18.01 -7.36
N ASP A 50 -37.99 -17.67 -8.60
CA ASP A 50 -36.62 -17.89 -9.05
C ASP A 50 -35.65 -17.30 -8.01
N PRO A 51 -34.54 -17.98 -7.68
CA PRO A 51 -33.55 -17.43 -6.76
C PRO A 51 -33.09 -16.06 -7.30
N ASP A 52 -33.06 -15.06 -6.42
CA ASP A 52 -32.60 -13.73 -6.79
C ASP A 52 -31.25 -13.83 -7.50
N PRO A 53 -31.03 -13.04 -8.57
CA PRO A 53 -29.75 -13.02 -9.24
C PRO A 53 -28.66 -12.72 -8.22
N ASP A 54 -27.59 -13.52 -8.23
CA ASP A 54 -26.39 -13.26 -7.43
C ASP A 54 -25.97 -11.80 -7.63
N PRO A 55 -25.71 -11.03 -6.55
CA PRO A 55 -25.29 -9.65 -6.67
C PRO A 55 -24.05 -9.56 -7.55
N ASP A 56 -24.13 -8.74 -8.60
CA ASP A 56 -22.99 -8.51 -9.50
C ASP A 56 -21.79 -8.01 -8.69
N PRO A 57 -20.57 -8.53 -8.93
CA PRO A 57 -19.38 -8.04 -8.26
C PRO A 57 -19.18 -6.55 -8.60
N VAL A 58 -19.14 -5.71 -7.57
CA VAL A 58 -18.86 -4.27 -7.71
C VAL A 58 -17.48 -4.09 -8.36
N PRO A 59 -17.35 -3.22 -9.39
CA PRO A 59 -16.05 -2.96 -10.01
C PRO A 59 -15.02 -2.50 -8.98
N MET A 60 -13.84 -3.12 -8.96
CA MET A 60 -12.70 -2.61 -8.20
C MET A 60 -12.29 -1.28 -8.84
N GLU A 61 -12.43 -0.18 -8.10
CA GLU A 61 -11.99 1.16 -8.53
C GLU A 61 -10.53 1.09 -9.02
N PRO A 62 -10.16 1.82 -10.10
CA PRO A 62 -8.81 1.78 -10.63
C PRO A 62 -7.81 2.18 -9.54
N ALA A 63 -6.76 1.38 -9.39
CA ALA A 63 -5.71 1.63 -8.41
C ALA A 63 -5.06 2.99 -8.66
N PHE A 64 -5.16 3.89 -7.68
CA PHE A 64 -4.43 5.15 -7.68
C PHE A 64 -2.96 4.88 -7.33
N THR A 65 -2.04 5.54 -8.05
CA THR A 65 -0.62 5.52 -7.74
C THR A 65 -0.02 6.90 -8.05
N PHE A 66 0.66 7.47 -7.07
CA PHE A 66 1.38 8.72 -7.15
C PHE A 66 2.80 8.50 -6.63
N ARG A 67 3.80 9.00 -7.36
CA ARG A 67 5.22 8.91 -7.01
C ARG A 67 5.91 10.20 -7.40
N MET A 68 6.66 10.82 -6.51
CA MET A 68 7.34 12.09 -6.78
C MET A 68 8.76 12.10 -6.21
N ASN A 69 9.72 12.50 -7.06
CA ASN A 69 11.11 12.75 -6.68
C ASN A 69 11.25 14.21 -6.24
N LEU A 70 11.36 14.46 -4.93
CA LEU A 70 11.32 15.80 -4.37
C LEU A 70 12.67 16.52 -4.54
N GLY A 71 12.60 17.75 -5.01
CA GLY A 71 13.74 18.56 -5.45
C GLY A 71 14.37 18.09 -6.77
N GLY A 72 13.81 17.05 -7.40
CA GLY A 72 14.44 16.33 -8.50
C GLY A 72 13.64 16.32 -9.79
N ALA A 73 14.31 15.85 -10.86
CA ALA A 73 13.66 15.57 -12.13
C ALA A 73 12.94 14.22 -12.12
N GLN A 74 12.11 13.97 -13.15
CA GLN A 74 11.48 12.67 -13.35
C GLN A 74 12.54 11.57 -13.45
N PHE A 75 12.29 10.45 -12.80
CA PHE A 75 13.19 9.31 -12.75
C PHE A 75 12.41 7.99 -12.81
N THR A 76 13.03 6.94 -13.33
CA THR A 76 12.46 5.58 -13.30
C THR A 76 13.37 4.71 -12.45
N GLY A 77 12.85 4.27 -11.30
CA GLY A 77 13.64 3.52 -10.33
C GLY A 77 13.79 2.04 -10.67
N SER A 78 14.84 1.45 -10.13
CA SER A 78 15.19 0.03 -10.20
C SER A 78 15.03 -0.64 -8.84
N ASP A 79 15.67 -0.10 -7.79
CA ASP A 79 15.52 -0.55 -6.41
C ASP A 79 14.17 -0.08 -5.83
N TYR A 80 13.72 1.10 -6.24
CA TYR A 80 12.40 1.69 -5.95
C TYR A 80 11.57 1.75 -7.25
N PRO A 81 11.02 0.61 -7.70
CA PRO A 81 10.50 0.47 -9.06
C PRO A 81 9.29 1.36 -9.32
N GLY A 82 9.30 1.98 -10.50
CA GLY A 82 8.20 2.83 -10.99
C GLY A 82 8.71 4.15 -11.56
N THR A 83 7.81 4.87 -12.21
CA THR A 83 8.08 6.24 -12.65
C THR A 83 7.77 7.21 -11.52
N TRP A 84 8.81 7.92 -11.08
CA TRP A 84 8.75 9.01 -10.12
C TRP A 84 8.67 10.33 -10.88
N LEU A 85 7.58 11.06 -10.69
CA LEU A 85 7.37 12.36 -11.33
C LEU A 85 8.42 13.37 -10.86
N ALA A 86 8.69 14.37 -11.70
CA ALA A 86 9.48 15.52 -11.28
C ALA A 86 8.73 16.29 -10.19
N ASP A 87 9.49 16.92 -9.29
CA ASP A 87 8.91 17.81 -8.30
C ASP A 87 8.16 18.97 -8.96
N ASP A 88 6.87 19.10 -8.67
CA ASP A 88 5.98 20.15 -9.17
C ASP A 88 5.56 21.16 -8.09
N GLY A 89 6.08 21.04 -6.87
CA GLY A 89 5.68 21.82 -5.72
C GLY A 89 4.51 21.26 -4.91
N THR A 90 4.06 20.03 -5.18
CA THR A 90 3.06 19.31 -4.37
C THR A 90 3.45 19.28 -2.89
N CYS A 91 4.74 19.16 -2.60
CA CYS A 91 5.31 19.36 -1.26
C CYS A 91 6.00 20.73 -1.16
N SER A 92 5.75 21.44 -0.06
CA SER A 92 6.39 22.72 0.25
C SER A 92 7.86 22.58 0.66
N GLY A 93 8.49 23.70 0.97
CA GLY A 93 9.87 23.73 1.49
C GLY A 93 10.92 24.07 0.44
N ASN A 94 12.15 24.23 0.90
CA ASN A 94 13.30 24.55 0.05
C ASN A 94 13.85 23.29 -0.60
N GLN A 95 14.50 23.43 -1.74
CA GLN A 95 15.16 22.32 -2.42
C GLN A 95 16.65 22.32 -2.07
N TYR A 96 17.22 21.15 -1.82
CA TYR A 96 18.65 20.94 -1.72
C TYR A 96 19.05 19.79 -2.63
N SER A 97 20.27 19.85 -3.18
CA SER A 97 20.82 18.79 -4.01
C SER A 97 22.32 18.65 -3.81
N ASP A 98 22.79 17.42 -3.86
CA ASP A 98 24.19 17.02 -3.91
C ASP A 98 24.28 15.79 -4.81
N PHE A 99 25.26 15.78 -5.72
CA PHE A 99 25.39 14.75 -6.76
C PHE A 99 26.49 13.73 -6.45
N ASP A 100 26.98 13.72 -5.20
CA ASP A 100 27.78 12.61 -4.69
C ASP A 100 27.00 11.29 -4.79
N ALA A 101 27.72 10.19 -4.95
CA ALA A 101 27.11 8.85 -5.02
C ALA A 101 26.50 8.49 -3.65
N VAL A 102 25.28 7.97 -3.69
CA VAL A 102 24.50 7.57 -2.53
C VAL A 102 24.70 6.07 -2.29
N ASN A 103 25.41 5.74 -1.22
CA ASN A 103 25.69 4.34 -0.89
C ASN A 103 24.41 3.58 -0.53
N GLY A 104 24.28 2.34 -1.01
CA GLY A 104 23.17 1.44 -0.64
C GLY A 104 21.98 1.41 -1.61
N THR A 105 22.08 2.12 -2.74
CA THR A 105 21.08 2.08 -3.83
C THR A 105 21.77 2.25 -5.18
N VAL A 106 21.15 1.79 -6.26
CA VAL A 106 21.49 2.19 -7.64
C VAL A 106 20.60 3.32 -8.16
N ASP A 107 19.59 3.70 -7.38
CA ASP A 107 18.66 4.78 -7.67
C ASP A 107 19.12 6.11 -7.03
N ASP A 108 20.41 6.45 -7.17
CA ASP A 108 21.01 7.65 -6.57
C ASP A 108 20.16 8.91 -6.83
N THR A 109 19.59 9.03 -8.03
CA THR A 109 18.77 10.17 -8.45
C THR A 109 17.55 10.44 -7.57
N LEU A 110 17.01 9.44 -6.85
CA LEU A 110 15.92 9.65 -5.90
C LEU A 110 16.38 10.23 -4.56
N PHE A 111 17.68 10.18 -4.26
CA PHE A 111 18.24 10.57 -2.97
C PHE A 111 19.24 11.72 -3.07
N GLN A 112 19.65 12.10 -4.29
CA GLN A 112 20.53 13.24 -4.57
C GLN A 112 19.82 14.60 -4.51
N SER A 113 18.50 14.61 -4.31
CA SER A 113 17.70 15.80 -4.02
C SER A 113 16.72 15.54 -2.89
N ASN A 114 16.37 16.61 -2.18
CA ASN A 114 15.27 16.58 -1.22
C ASN A 114 14.58 17.95 -1.12
N ARG A 115 13.39 17.93 -0.51
CA ARG A 115 12.79 19.10 0.12
C ARG A 115 13.18 19.14 1.59
N TYR A 116 13.46 20.33 2.11
CA TYR A 116 13.69 20.55 3.54
C TYR A 116 12.99 21.82 4.02
N SER A 117 12.38 21.76 5.20
CA SER A 117 11.65 22.88 5.80
C SER A 117 11.29 22.57 7.24
N ASP A 118 10.75 23.56 7.94
CA ASP A 118 10.01 23.38 9.18
C ASP A 118 8.74 24.26 9.13
N PRO A 119 7.57 23.72 8.77
CA PRO A 119 7.32 22.35 8.30
C PRO A 119 7.39 22.16 6.77
N ILE A 120 7.43 20.90 6.33
CA ILE A 120 7.09 20.47 4.96
C ILE A 120 5.62 20.06 4.94
N ASN A 121 4.83 20.62 4.02
CA ASN A 121 3.44 20.25 3.81
C ASN A 121 3.29 19.67 2.40
N CYS A 122 2.73 18.46 2.29
CA CYS A 122 2.36 17.85 1.01
C CYS A 122 0.83 17.76 0.91
N THR A 123 0.27 18.18 -0.22
CA THR A 123 -1.16 18.09 -0.51
C THR A 123 -1.38 17.29 -1.79
N ILE A 124 -1.72 16.01 -1.65
CA ILE A 124 -1.78 15.05 -2.75
C ILE A 124 -3.24 14.81 -3.17
N GLY A 125 -3.47 14.82 -4.48
CA GLY A 125 -4.78 14.53 -5.09
C GLY A 125 -5.76 15.70 -5.14
N GLY A 126 -5.66 16.69 -4.24
CA GLY A 126 -6.38 17.98 -4.35
C GLY A 126 -7.90 17.83 -4.50
N GLY A 127 -8.53 16.93 -3.75
CA GLY A 127 -9.96 16.66 -3.76
C GLY A 127 -10.41 15.60 -4.79
N THR A 128 -9.48 14.96 -5.48
CA THR A 128 -9.78 13.95 -6.52
C THR A 128 -9.54 12.50 -6.08
N LEU A 129 -8.99 12.28 -4.88
CA LEU A 129 -8.84 10.94 -4.33
C LEU A 129 -10.21 10.36 -3.98
N THR A 130 -10.35 9.05 -4.15
CA THR A 130 -11.51 8.32 -3.62
C THR A 130 -11.38 8.20 -2.11
N THR A 131 -12.52 8.15 -1.41
CA THR A 131 -12.51 7.86 0.03
C THR A 131 -12.01 6.43 0.26
N GLY A 132 -11.03 6.25 1.13
CA GLY A 132 -10.47 4.94 1.41
C GLY A 132 -9.08 4.99 2.05
N ASP A 133 -8.49 3.82 2.25
CA ASP A 133 -7.16 3.69 2.81
C ASP A 133 -6.09 3.81 1.72
N TYR A 134 -5.01 4.51 2.05
CA TYR A 134 -3.85 4.70 1.19
C TYR A 134 -2.59 4.26 1.91
N THR A 135 -1.74 3.52 1.22
CA THR A 135 -0.37 3.24 1.66
C THR A 135 0.53 4.38 1.22
N VAL A 136 1.20 5.01 2.17
CA VAL A 136 2.16 6.08 1.97
C VAL A 136 3.55 5.54 2.27
N THR A 137 4.48 5.72 1.34
CA THR A 137 5.90 5.41 1.53
C THR A 137 6.70 6.69 1.36
N LEU A 138 7.42 7.07 2.42
CA LEU A 138 8.31 8.23 2.44
C LEU A 138 9.76 7.77 2.33
N LEU A 139 10.53 8.39 1.42
CA LEU A 139 11.94 8.08 1.19
C LEU A 139 12.79 9.23 1.71
N PHE A 140 13.87 8.88 2.40
CA PHE A 140 14.79 9.82 3.03
C PHE A 140 16.24 9.50 2.62
N GLY A 141 16.96 10.53 2.19
CA GLY A 141 18.41 10.51 1.97
C GLY A 141 19.03 11.80 2.51
N GLU A 142 19.81 11.68 3.59
CA GLU A 142 20.53 12.84 4.13
C GLU A 142 21.75 13.11 3.26
N ILE A 143 21.69 14.20 2.51
CA ILE A 143 22.76 14.64 1.62
C ILE A 143 23.45 15.90 2.12
N PHE A 144 22.90 16.56 3.14
CA PHE A 144 23.54 17.71 3.75
C PHE A 144 24.50 17.25 4.84
N ARG A 145 25.80 17.53 4.66
CA ARG A 145 26.85 17.14 5.62
C ARG A 145 26.57 17.60 7.06
N GLY A 146 25.89 18.73 7.25
CA GLY A 146 25.51 19.22 8.58
C GLY A 146 24.44 18.38 9.27
N GLY A 147 23.68 17.56 8.52
CA GLY A 147 22.74 16.57 9.05
C GLY A 147 23.42 15.30 9.58
N CYS A 148 24.72 15.13 9.32
CA CYS A 148 25.52 13.96 9.70
C CYS A 148 26.39 14.23 10.94
N ASP A 149 25.85 14.81 12.01
CA ASP A 149 26.61 15.17 13.22
C ASP A 149 27.37 13.97 13.82
N ASN A 150 28.68 13.88 13.54
CA ASN A 150 29.54 12.75 13.89
C ASN A 150 28.93 11.37 13.54
N ASP A 151 28.27 11.30 12.38
CA ASP A 151 27.55 10.13 11.87
C ASP A 151 26.33 9.70 12.69
N ASN A 152 25.89 10.48 13.69
CA ASN A 152 24.74 10.14 14.55
C ASN A 152 23.41 10.78 14.12
N GLY A 153 23.41 11.60 13.07
CA GLY A 153 22.22 12.38 12.72
C GLY A 153 22.10 13.66 13.55
N SER A 154 21.34 14.61 13.04
CA SER A 154 21.05 15.87 13.73
C SER A 154 19.65 16.40 13.42
N ARG A 155 18.83 15.62 12.72
CA ARG A 155 17.51 16.05 12.21
C ARG A 155 16.45 15.16 12.78
N GLU A 156 15.91 15.58 13.91
CA GLU A 156 14.72 15.00 14.52
C GLU A 156 13.50 15.76 14.03
N PHE A 157 12.52 15.04 13.51
CA PHE A 157 11.25 15.60 13.04
C PHE A 157 10.11 14.60 13.17
N ASP A 158 8.91 15.14 13.26
CA ASP A 158 7.68 14.36 13.31
C ASP A 158 7.09 14.24 11.91
N VAL A 159 6.39 13.14 11.64
CA VAL A 159 5.58 12.99 10.43
C VAL A 159 4.16 12.61 10.81
N SER A 160 3.22 13.45 10.40
CA SER A 160 1.80 13.19 10.49
C SER A 160 1.14 13.12 9.11
N ALA A 161 0.09 12.33 8.98
CA ALA A 161 -0.77 12.31 7.81
C ALA A 161 -2.25 12.26 8.25
N GLU A 162 -3.09 13.07 7.61
CA GLU A 162 -4.50 13.23 8.01
C GLU A 162 -4.68 13.56 9.51
N GLY A 163 -3.71 14.30 10.08
CA GLY A 163 -3.69 14.66 11.50
C GLY A 163 -3.30 13.54 12.46
N ILE A 164 -2.89 12.37 11.95
CA ILE A 164 -2.42 11.23 12.74
C ILE A 164 -0.89 11.19 12.70
N LEU A 165 -0.25 11.13 13.87
CA LEU A 165 1.21 10.99 14.01
C LEU A 165 1.65 9.57 13.67
N PHE A 166 2.61 9.43 12.75
CA PHE A 166 3.18 8.15 12.31
C PHE A 166 4.66 7.99 12.67
N LEU A 167 5.43 9.08 12.60
CA LEU A 167 6.82 9.12 13.03
C LEU A 167 6.96 10.23 14.08
N ASP A 168 7.61 9.92 15.19
CA ASP A 168 7.77 10.77 16.38
C ASP A 168 9.28 10.87 16.67
N ASP A 169 9.83 12.08 16.71
CA ASP A 169 11.27 12.35 16.84
C ASP A 169 12.14 11.52 15.88
N PHE A 170 11.71 11.38 14.61
CA PHE A 170 12.43 10.56 13.64
C PHE A 170 13.68 11.27 13.12
N ASP A 171 14.80 10.56 13.15
CA ASP A 171 16.04 10.94 12.47
C ASP A 171 16.41 9.86 11.44
N ALA A 172 16.44 10.26 10.17
CA ALA A 172 16.72 9.37 9.05
C ALA A 172 18.14 8.79 9.09
N VAL A 173 19.12 9.54 9.60
CA VAL A 173 20.52 9.10 9.77
C VAL A 173 20.63 8.14 10.96
N VAL A 174 19.89 8.35 12.04
CA VAL A 174 19.85 7.34 13.12
C VAL A 174 19.20 6.06 12.60
N ALA A 175 18.07 6.18 11.89
CA ALA A 175 17.31 5.05 11.38
C ALA A 175 18.07 4.19 10.37
N ASN A 176 19.00 4.77 9.60
CA ASN A 176 19.79 4.07 8.60
C ASN A 176 21.18 3.60 9.11
N GLY A 177 21.50 3.85 10.38
CA GLY A 177 22.75 3.42 11.01
C GLY A 177 23.93 4.37 10.83
N GLY A 178 23.69 5.61 10.40
CA GLY A 178 24.65 6.70 10.37
C GLY A 178 25.02 7.17 8.96
N CYS A 179 26.01 8.06 8.89
CA CYS A 179 26.51 8.57 7.63
C CYS A 179 27.75 7.81 7.13
N VAL A 180 27.86 7.73 5.81
CA VAL A 180 29.01 7.19 5.09
C VAL A 180 29.47 8.27 4.12
N LEU A 181 30.74 8.68 4.23
CA LEU A 181 31.33 9.76 3.40
C LEU A 181 30.66 11.15 3.53
N GLY A 182 29.84 11.34 4.57
CA GLY A 182 29.14 12.58 4.88
C GLY A 182 27.71 12.67 4.32
N SER A 183 27.15 11.53 3.91
CA SER A 183 25.73 11.39 3.53
C SER A 183 25.15 10.16 4.22
N GLY A 184 23.87 10.22 4.58
CA GLY A 184 23.11 9.08 5.11
C GLY A 184 22.84 8.04 4.02
N THR A 185 22.65 6.79 4.43
CA THR A 185 22.16 5.72 3.55
C THR A 185 20.65 5.91 3.29
N PRO A 186 20.13 5.62 2.10
CA PRO A 186 18.69 5.63 1.83
C PRO A 186 17.89 4.85 2.88
N THR A 187 16.79 5.43 3.33
CA THR A 187 15.82 4.76 4.21
C THR A 187 14.40 5.11 3.80
N SER A 188 13.45 4.24 4.12
CA SER A 188 12.04 4.48 3.83
C SER A 188 11.15 4.12 5.02
N GLN A 189 10.06 4.86 5.17
CA GLN A 189 9.02 4.60 6.16
C GLN A 189 7.68 4.45 5.45
N THR A 190 6.93 3.41 5.81
CA THR A 190 5.64 3.11 5.19
C THR A 190 4.56 3.01 6.25
N PHE A 191 3.44 3.67 5.99
CA PHE A 191 2.25 3.61 6.84
C PHE A 191 0.98 3.65 5.99
N THR A 192 -0.14 3.30 6.61
CA THR A 192 -1.47 3.35 5.98
C THR A 192 -2.32 4.40 6.68
N VAL A 193 -3.03 5.21 5.90
CA VAL A 193 -3.89 6.29 6.42
C VAL A 193 -5.18 6.37 5.60
N ALA A 194 -6.29 6.71 6.27
CA ALA A 194 -7.59 6.85 5.66
C ALA A 194 -7.80 8.28 5.13
N VAL A 195 -8.15 8.43 3.86
CA VAL A 195 -8.50 9.71 3.23
C VAL A 195 -10.01 9.83 3.13
N GLY A 196 -10.57 10.90 3.70
CA GLY A 196 -12.02 11.12 3.78
C GLY A 196 -12.56 12.17 2.82
N ASP A 197 -11.74 13.15 2.43
CA ASP A 197 -12.16 14.38 1.75
C ASP A 197 -11.61 14.51 0.32
N GLY A 198 -10.99 13.44 -0.18
CA GLY A 198 -10.36 13.39 -1.50
C GLY A 198 -8.98 14.04 -1.57
N THR A 199 -8.39 14.44 -0.44
CA THR A 199 -7.04 15.00 -0.36
C THR A 199 -6.24 14.25 0.70
N LEU A 200 -5.03 13.81 0.35
CA LEU A 200 -4.08 13.31 1.33
C LEU A 200 -3.14 14.44 1.73
N ASN A 201 -3.12 14.77 3.01
CA ASN A 201 -2.28 15.78 3.63
C ASN A 201 -1.22 15.08 4.48
N ILE A 202 0.05 15.40 4.20
CA ILE A 202 1.20 14.94 4.98
C ILE A 202 1.93 16.17 5.49
N VAL A 203 2.26 16.17 6.78
CA VAL A 203 3.07 17.22 7.40
C VAL A 203 4.30 16.57 8.01
N ALA A 204 5.48 17.06 7.62
CA ALA A 204 6.73 16.76 8.31
C ALA A 204 7.16 18.02 9.06
N ASP A 205 6.96 18.01 10.38
CA ASP A 205 7.23 19.12 11.28
C ASP A 205 8.64 18.96 11.85
N GLY A 206 9.49 19.96 11.63
CA GLY A 206 10.82 19.93 12.20
C GLY A 206 10.74 20.16 13.70
N ASN A 207 11.58 19.47 14.48
CA ASN A 207 11.68 19.76 15.91
C ASN A 207 12.69 20.90 16.13
N SER A 208 13.91 20.57 16.58
CA SER A 208 14.97 21.57 16.76
C SER A 208 15.66 21.99 15.46
N THR A 209 15.36 21.30 14.37
CA THR A 209 15.94 21.48 13.03
C THR A 209 14.90 21.16 11.95
N ASN A 210 15.23 21.46 10.69
CA ASN A 210 14.34 21.17 9.57
C ASN A 210 14.11 19.68 9.34
N ALA A 211 12.86 19.30 9.03
CA ALA A 211 12.54 18.04 8.41
C ALA A 211 13.11 17.97 6.98
N MET A 212 13.26 16.75 6.46
CA MET A 212 13.63 16.53 5.06
C MET A 212 12.88 15.35 4.45
N LEU A 213 12.65 15.39 3.14
CA LEU A 213 12.00 14.32 2.39
C LEU A 213 12.57 14.26 0.97
N SER A 214 13.06 13.09 0.56
CA SER A 214 13.66 12.87 -0.76
C SER A 214 12.63 12.44 -1.80
N ALA A 215 11.68 11.59 -1.44
CA ALA A 215 10.61 11.21 -2.34
C ALA A 215 9.36 10.73 -1.56
N VAL A 216 8.22 10.72 -2.24
CA VAL A 216 6.94 10.24 -1.70
C VAL A 216 6.25 9.33 -2.71
N GLU A 217 5.77 8.19 -2.23
CA GLU A 217 4.87 7.30 -2.96
C GLU A 217 3.54 7.19 -2.20
N VAL A 218 2.43 7.19 -2.93
CA VAL A 218 1.08 6.99 -2.43
C VAL A 218 0.35 6.01 -3.34
N VAL A 219 -0.18 4.94 -2.77
CA VAL A 219 -0.93 3.91 -3.50
C VAL A 219 -2.25 3.66 -2.80
N SER A 220 -3.36 3.63 -3.53
CA SER A 220 -4.67 3.24 -2.95
C SER A 220 -4.63 1.78 -2.53
N VAL A 221 -5.14 1.47 -1.35
CA VAL A 221 -5.36 0.09 -0.92
C VAL A 221 -6.62 -0.42 -1.63
N ALA A 222 -6.50 -1.57 -2.30
CA ALA A 222 -7.65 -2.19 -2.97
C ALA A 222 -8.76 -2.49 -1.96
N GLN A 223 -9.95 -1.94 -2.18
CA GLN A 223 -11.10 -2.27 -1.36
C GLN A 223 -11.65 -3.65 -1.75
N VAL A 224 -11.93 -4.49 -0.75
CA VAL A 224 -12.63 -5.76 -0.98
C VAL A 224 -14.06 -5.43 -1.41
N PRO A 225 -14.59 -6.02 -2.50
CA PRO A 225 -15.97 -5.79 -2.92
C PRO A 225 -16.92 -6.16 -1.77
N VAL A 226 -17.74 -5.20 -1.33
CA VAL A 226 -18.83 -5.49 -0.38
C VAL A 226 -19.95 -6.15 -1.17
N ILE A 227 -20.15 -7.45 -0.97
CA ILE A 227 -21.34 -8.15 -1.46
C ILE A 227 -22.51 -7.74 -0.58
N THR A 228 -23.27 -6.72 -0.98
CA THR A 228 -24.53 -6.39 -0.33
C THR A 228 -25.57 -7.41 -0.80
N GLY A 229 -25.67 -8.53 -0.10
CA GLY A 229 -26.84 -9.40 -0.20
C GLY A 229 -28.03 -8.64 0.39
N SER A 230 -29.05 -8.39 -0.42
CA SER A 230 -30.36 -7.95 0.07
C SER A 230 -30.94 -9.09 0.90
N ALA A 231 -30.77 -9.05 2.22
CA ALA A 231 -31.57 -9.89 3.11
C ALA A 231 -32.94 -9.22 3.26
N GLU A 232 -33.95 -9.74 2.56
CA GLU A 232 -35.36 -9.55 2.94
C GLU A 232 -35.75 -10.49 4.09
#